data_AF-A0A257LVT6-F1
#
_entry.id   AF-A0A257LVT6-F1
#
_cell.length_a   1.000
_cell.length_b   1.000
_cell.length_c   1.000
_cell.angle_alpha   90.00
_cell.angle_beta   90.00
_cell.angle_gamma   90.00
#
_symmetry.space_group_name_H-M   'P 1'
#
loop_
_entity.id
_entity.type
_entity.pdbx_description
1 polymer ?
#
loop_
_entity_poly.entity_id
_entity_poly.type
_entity_poly.pdbx_seq_one_letter_code
_entity_poly.pdbx_strand_id
1 'polypeptide(L)'
;MAGPREKNSNWMVEKLWKTVTYCVALLSMNLRVIPGLAAWFVCSIPSPACGPFFPDTVLDQPQASLGVPPFSYLNGLGKLAGRESPGGSGNDEQSLEVQIPLEVAELQEFWRAAGVAQPEIDARVKHYEAVRKEMLGRVLDVGLMEFSTKADVPLELAEHPLGDGFPGDVADYTEGARLHGLGKTEEARTVWKAILERPSADRRLRSVWAAWMLAKTSADLNECLTWYERVEKEAAGGATDVLGLAGAAKSWRAARLEDPIESIRLFFQAYQQGKDSAARDLRSLVSRLLEQKDPTTLALAAGDPILRSLINLEIQASLEGTLGAPTEPSEVNNIEPSQPPAEWLAVLEAHAPLPLADGSRIAWALYSSGRYSEAQHWLDLSAKDDPMSLWLQAKFDLRSGQLDAANEHLSKAIQLISTEQDWRPLSPTETPRWYSDAPQLQGATQGRMLADAGMLAL
;
A
#
# COMPACT_ATOMS: atom_id res chain seq x y z
N MET A 1 16.76 -46.94 -58.63
CA MET A 1 17.93 -47.82 -58.89
C MET A 1 19.17 -47.12 -58.36
N ALA A 2 20.07 -47.88 -57.71
CA ALA A 2 21.30 -47.46 -57.00
C ALA A 2 21.04 -46.67 -55.69
N GLY A 3 21.66 -46.94 -54.55
CA GLY A 3 22.70 -47.88 -54.11
C GLY A 3 23.00 -47.61 -52.61
N PRO A 4 23.65 -48.53 -51.87
CA PRO A 4 23.79 -48.48 -50.42
C PRO A 4 25.07 -47.77 -49.95
N ARG A 5 25.08 -47.25 -48.71
CA ARG A 5 26.32 -46.90 -48.00
C ARG A 5 26.45 -47.63 -46.67
N GLU A 6 27.37 -48.58 -46.70
CA GLU A 6 28.04 -49.26 -45.59
C GLU A 6 28.98 -48.32 -44.79
N LYS A 7 29.28 -48.77 -43.55
CA LYS A 7 30.50 -48.57 -42.74
C LYS A 7 30.74 -47.22 -42.04
N ASN A 8 30.74 -47.25 -40.71
CA ASN A 8 31.94 -47.00 -39.88
C ASN A 8 31.67 -47.24 -38.38
N SER A 9 31.80 -48.49 -37.93
CA SER A 9 31.73 -48.94 -36.52
C SER A 9 33.08 -48.88 -35.79
N ASN A 10 34.05 -48.10 -36.28
CA ASN A 10 35.42 -48.05 -35.73
C ASN A 10 35.74 -46.82 -34.87
N TRP A 11 34.83 -45.83 -34.75
CA TRP A 11 35.13 -44.59 -34.03
C TRP A 11 34.98 -44.71 -32.49
N MET A 12 34.10 -45.59 -32.02
CA MET A 12 33.74 -45.64 -30.60
C MET A 12 34.76 -46.45 -29.76
N VAL A 13 35.46 -47.40 -30.37
CA VAL A 13 36.48 -48.23 -29.70
C VAL A 13 37.78 -47.46 -29.48
N GLU A 14 38.15 -46.56 -30.40
CA GLU A 14 39.39 -45.78 -30.29
C GLU A 14 39.31 -44.68 -29.22
N LYS A 15 38.12 -44.14 -28.95
CA LYS A 15 37.90 -43.15 -27.87
C LYS A 15 37.98 -43.78 -26.48
N LEU A 16 37.40 -44.97 -26.30
CA LEU A 16 37.40 -45.68 -25.01
C LEU A 16 38.82 -46.10 -24.59
N TRP A 17 39.69 -46.48 -25.52
CA TRP A 17 41.08 -46.80 -25.21
C TRP A 17 41.92 -45.58 -24.81
N LYS A 18 41.68 -44.42 -25.42
CA LYS A 18 42.37 -43.16 -25.05
C LYS A 18 41.96 -42.65 -23.67
N THR A 19 40.68 -42.78 -23.29
CA THR A 19 40.22 -42.34 -21.96
C THR A 19 40.77 -43.22 -20.82
N VAL A 20 40.85 -44.55 -21.01
CA VAL A 20 41.42 -45.46 -20.00
C VAL A 20 42.92 -45.22 -19.82
N THR A 21 43.65 -44.87 -20.89
CA THR A 21 45.09 -44.59 -20.80
C THR A 21 45.40 -43.28 -20.04
N TYR A 22 44.53 -42.26 -20.14
CA TYR A 22 44.68 -41.00 -19.40
C TYR A 22 44.43 -41.15 -17.90
N CYS A 23 43.50 -42.02 -17.48
CA CYS A 23 43.21 -42.24 -16.06
C CYS A 23 44.34 -42.99 -15.33
N VAL A 24 45.07 -43.87 -16.02
CA VAL A 24 46.19 -44.60 -15.40
C VAL A 24 47.44 -43.73 -15.25
N ALA A 25 47.66 -42.75 -16.15
CA ALA A 25 48.78 -41.82 -16.03
C ALA A 25 48.65 -40.88 -14.81
N LEU A 26 47.44 -40.43 -14.48
CA LEU A 26 47.19 -39.54 -13.32
C LEU A 26 47.40 -40.21 -11.96
N LEU A 27 47.33 -41.54 -11.88
CA LEU A 27 47.57 -42.31 -10.64
C LEU A 27 49.06 -42.53 -10.33
N SER A 28 49.97 -42.08 -11.20
CA SER A 28 51.43 -42.20 -11.01
C SER A 28 52.13 -40.88 -10.63
N MET A 29 51.39 -39.78 -10.46
CA MET A 29 51.98 -38.50 -10.07
C MET A 29 52.22 -38.41 -8.56
N ASN A 30 53.43 -38.00 -8.22
CA ASN A 30 54.01 -37.91 -6.89
C ASN A 30 53.13 -37.04 -5.95
N LEU A 31 52.74 -37.59 -4.78
CA LEU A 31 51.81 -36.95 -3.82
C LEU A 31 52.25 -35.57 -3.30
N ARG A 32 53.49 -35.15 -3.57
CA ARG A 32 54.04 -33.84 -3.20
C ARG A 32 53.73 -32.71 -4.19
N VAL A 33 53.18 -33.02 -5.37
CA VAL A 33 52.82 -31.99 -6.38
C VAL A 33 51.37 -31.52 -6.23
N ILE A 34 50.54 -32.29 -5.52
CA ILE A 34 49.12 -32.00 -5.29
C ILE A 34 48.88 -30.68 -4.51
N PRO A 35 49.66 -30.33 -3.46
CA PRO A 35 49.46 -29.05 -2.78
C PRO A 35 49.82 -27.84 -3.65
N GLY A 36 50.83 -27.97 -4.52
CA GLY A 36 51.26 -26.90 -5.42
C GLY A 36 50.26 -26.60 -6.53
N LEU A 37 49.63 -27.64 -7.09
CA LEU A 37 48.56 -27.48 -8.09
C LEU A 37 47.25 -26.97 -7.48
N ALA A 38 46.93 -27.34 -6.22
CA ALA A 38 45.78 -26.80 -5.51
C ALA A 38 45.96 -25.30 -5.19
N ALA A 39 47.15 -24.87 -4.77
CA ALA A 39 47.44 -23.44 -4.55
C ALA A 39 47.39 -22.63 -5.86
N TRP A 40 47.82 -23.21 -6.98
CA TRP A 40 47.75 -22.54 -8.28
C TRP A 40 46.31 -22.45 -8.81
N PHE A 41 45.46 -23.45 -8.59
CA PHE A 41 44.04 -23.38 -8.94
C PHE A 41 43.26 -22.38 -8.06
N VAL A 42 43.58 -22.27 -6.77
CA VAL A 42 42.91 -21.29 -5.87
C VAL A 42 43.32 -19.85 -6.21
N CYS A 43 44.54 -19.61 -6.70
CA CYS A 43 44.99 -18.27 -7.11
C CYS A 43 44.72 -17.92 -8.59
N SER A 44 44.27 -18.88 -9.41
CA SER A 44 44.03 -18.70 -10.86
C SER A 44 42.58 -18.85 -11.27
N ILE A 45 41.66 -19.09 -10.32
CA ILE A 45 40.25 -18.75 -10.56
C ILE A 45 40.24 -17.23 -10.62
N PRO A 46 39.90 -16.60 -11.76
CA PRO A 46 39.52 -15.21 -11.74
C PRO A 46 38.30 -15.17 -10.83
N SER A 47 38.50 -14.81 -9.56
CA SER A 47 37.42 -14.30 -8.75
C SER A 47 36.80 -13.24 -9.66
N PRO A 48 35.53 -13.37 -10.10
CA PRO A 48 34.85 -12.18 -10.54
C PRO A 48 35.12 -11.15 -9.44
N ALA A 49 35.39 -9.90 -9.80
CA ALA A 49 35.57 -8.83 -8.83
C ALA A 49 34.27 -8.51 -8.07
N CYS A 50 33.55 -9.55 -7.64
CA CYS A 50 32.61 -9.61 -6.54
C CYS A 50 33.40 -9.42 -5.23
N GLY A 51 34.01 -8.25 -5.07
CA GLY A 51 34.12 -7.69 -3.72
C GLY A 51 32.72 -7.53 -3.14
N PRO A 52 32.57 -7.37 -1.81
CA PRO A 52 31.29 -6.98 -1.24
C PRO A 52 30.77 -5.79 -2.03
N PHE A 53 29.56 -5.94 -2.55
CA PHE A 53 29.00 -5.02 -3.53
C PHE A 53 28.94 -3.61 -2.92
N PHE A 54 29.75 -2.71 -3.45
CA PHE A 54 29.66 -1.27 -3.20
C PHE A 54 28.60 -0.72 -4.15
N PRO A 55 27.50 -0.13 -3.67
CA PRO A 55 26.60 0.59 -4.56
C PRO A 55 27.39 1.70 -5.23
N ASP A 56 27.40 1.74 -6.57
CA ASP A 56 28.04 2.83 -7.33
C ASP A 56 27.52 4.20 -6.87
N THR A 57 26.30 4.26 -6.33
CA THR A 57 25.72 5.45 -5.69
C THR A 57 26.51 5.96 -4.49
N VAL A 58 27.27 5.14 -3.76
CA VAL A 58 28.12 5.62 -2.64
C VAL A 58 29.39 6.30 -3.17
N LEU A 59 29.88 5.89 -4.34
CA LEU A 59 31.06 6.49 -4.97
C LEU A 59 30.67 7.73 -5.79
N ASP A 60 29.57 7.68 -6.53
CA ASP A 60 29.07 8.77 -7.37
C ASP A 60 28.26 9.81 -6.59
N GLN A 61 27.58 9.39 -5.51
CA GLN A 61 26.75 10.23 -4.65
C GLN A 61 27.01 9.91 -3.17
N PRO A 62 28.19 10.24 -2.61
CA PRO A 62 28.54 9.90 -1.24
C PRO A 62 27.53 10.41 -0.19
N GLN A 63 26.79 11.48 -0.49
CA GLN A 63 25.68 11.98 0.34
C GLN A 63 24.47 11.04 0.40
N ALA A 64 24.25 10.19 -0.60
CA ALA A 64 23.17 9.20 -0.61
C ALA A 64 23.35 8.12 0.48
N SER A 65 24.60 7.88 0.92
CA SER A 65 24.89 7.03 2.08
C SER A 65 24.43 7.63 3.41
N LEU A 66 24.19 8.94 3.45
CA LEU A 66 23.70 9.68 4.62
C LEU A 66 22.18 9.89 4.62
N GLY A 67 21.50 9.57 3.51
CA GLY A 67 20.06 9.81 3.36
C GLY A 67 19.20 8.79 4.11
N VAL A 68 17.97 9.22 4.43
CA VAL A 68 16.91 8.36 4.98
C VAL A 68 16.71 7.14 4.05
N PRO A 69 16.43 5.95 4.60
CA PRO A 69 16.08 4.79 3.81
C PRO A 69 14.76 5.00 3.05
N PRO A 70 14.65 4.51 1.79
CA PRO A 70 13.45 4.66 0.99
C PRO A 70 12.18 4.16 1.69
N PHE A 71 11.08 4.89 1.56
CA PHE A 71 9.90 4.76 2.38
C PHE A 71 8.62 5.08 1.60
N SER A 72 7.73 4.11 1.51
CA SER A 72 6.40 4.33 0.97
C SER A 72 5.44 4.79 2.06
N TYR A 73 4.92 6.01 1.94
CA TYR A 73 3.84 6.52 2.80
C TYR A 73 2.65 5.56 2.84
N LEU A 74 2.20 5.07 1.67
CA LEU A 74 1.06 4.15 1.58
C LEU A 74 1.35 2.80 2.26
N ASN A 75 2.59 2.32 2.22
CA ASN A 75 2.96 1.09 2.93
C ASN A 75 2.97 1.30 4.44
N GLY A 76 3.58 2.38 4.92
CA GLY A 76 3.58 2.66 6.36
C GLY A 76 2.19 2.98 6.90
N LEU A 77 1.35 3.64 6.11
CA LEU A 77 -0.06 3.86 6.44
C LEU A 77 -0.82 2.54 6.49
N GLY A 78 -0.60 1.64 5.52
CA GLY A 78 -1.14 0.28 5.51
C GLY A 78 -0.78 -0.49 6.78
N LYS A 79 0.51 -0.51 7.15
CA LYS A 79 1.00 -1.13 8.39
C LYS A 79 0.32 -0.54 9.63
N LEU A 80 0.22 0.79 9.73
CA LEU A 80 -0.44 1.45 10.85
C LEU A 80 -1.94 1.11 10.92
N ALA A 81 -2.59 0.93 9.76
CA ALA A 81 -3.99 0.56 9.63
C ALA A 81 -4.25 -0.95 9.81
N GLY A 82 -3.21 -1.79 9.87
CA GLY A 82 -3.35 -3.25 9.84
C GLY A 82 -3.83 -3.79 8.49
N ARG A 83 -3.53 -3.08 7.39
CA ARG A 83 -3.89 -3.43 6.01
C ARG A 83 -2.65 -3.71 5.18
N GLU A 84 -2.77 -4.62 4.22
CA GLU A 84 -1.80 -4.70 3.13
C GLU A 84 -1.90 -3.44 2.27
N SER A 85 -0.75 -2.95 1.78
CA SER A 85 -0.71 -1.75 0.95
C SER A 85 -1.41 -2.05 -0.38
N PRO A 86 -2.31 -1.16 -0.86
CA PRO A 86 -2.94 -1.33 -2.17
C PRO A 86 -1.84 -1.33 -3.24
N GLY A 87 -1.64 -2.45 -3.94
CA GLY A 87 -0.62 -2.61 -4.97
C GLY A 87 -0.93 -1.88 -6.28
N GLY A 88 -1.58 -0.72 -6.24
CA GLY A 88 -2.00 0.00 -7.45
C GLY A 88 -2.42 1.45 -7.20
N SER A 89 -2.42 2.25 -8.27
CA SER A 89 -2.87 3.64 -8.26
C SER A 89 -4.30 3.71 -7.73
N GLY A 90 -4.51 4.48 -6.65
CA GLY A 90 -5.79 4.67 -5.95
C GLY A 90 -6.89 5.34 -6.78
N ASN A 91 -7.35 4.65 -7.83
CA ASN A 91 -8.67 4.83 -8.43
C ASN A 91 -9.62 3.92 -7.66
N ASP A 92 -9.92 4.42 -6.49
CA ASP A 92 -10.71 3.83 -5.42
C ASP A 92 -12.22 4.08 -5.64
N GLU A 93 -12.55 4.81 -6.70
CA GLU A 93 -13.82 4.61 -7.37
C GLU A 93 -13.70 3.30 -8.11
N GLN A 94 -14.20 2.24 -7.48
CA GLN A 94 -14.51 1.00 -8.18
C GLN A 94 -15.17 1.41 -9.49
N SER A 95 -14.45 1.21 -10.60
CA SER A 95 -14.97 1.52 -11.93
C SER A 95 -16.38 0.96 -12.01
N LEU A 96 -17.31 1.67 -12.63
CA LEU A 96 -18.68 1.18 -12.84
C LEU A 96 -18.68 -0.22 -13.50
N GLU A 97 -17.59 -0.58 -14.19
CA GLU A 97 -17.31 -1.89 -14.75
C GLU A 97 -17.17 -3.02 -13.70
N VAL A 98 -16.70 -2.73 -12.48
CA VAL A 98 -16.47 -3.70 -11.39
C VAL A 98 -17.67 -3.80 -10.44
N GLN A 99 -18.55 -2.79 -10.43
CA GLN A 99 -19.72 -2.75 -9.56
C GLN A 99 -20.70 -3.92 -9.79
N ILE A 100 -21.10 -4.18 -11.05
CA ILE A 100 -22.05 -5.27 -11.36
C ILE A 100 -21.51 -6.65 -10.93
N PRO A 101 -20.25 -7.02 -11.24
CA PRO A 101 -19.66 -8.26 -10.73
C PRO A 101 -19.73 -8.44 -9.20
N LEU A 102 -19.49 -7.39 -8.42
CA LEU A 102 -19.57 -7.44 -6.94
C LEU A 102 -21.02 -7.66 -6.47
N GLU A 103 -21.96 -6.94 -7.07
CA GLU A 103 -23.40 -7.11 -6.81
C GLU A 103 -23.87 -8.54 -7.14
N VAL A 104 -23.43 -9.08 -8.27
CA VAL A 104 -23.78 -10.44 -8.72
C VAL A 104 -23.20 -11.49 -7.77
N ALA A 105 -21.95 -11.34 -7.34
CA ALA A 105 -21.31 -12.28 -6.42
C ALA A 105 -22.08 -12.37 -5.10
N GLU A 106 -22.49 -11.23 -4.53
CA GLU A 106 -23.33 -11.16 -3.33
C GLU A 106 -24.67 -11.88 -3.52
N LEU A 107 -25.40 -11.58 -4.61
CA LEU A 107 -26.70 -12.19 -4.87
C LEU A 107 -26.60 -13.70 -5.10
N GLN A 108 -25.55 -14.15 -5.79
CA GLN A 108 -25.28 -15.58 -5.94
C GLN A 108 -25.04 -16.27 -4.60
N GLU A 109 -24.24 -15.68 -3.71
CA GLU A 109 -24.02 -16.21 -2.36
C GLU A 109 -25.33 -16.29 -1.59
N PHE A 110 -26.14 -15.22 -1.62
CA PHE A 110 -27.46 -15.18 -0.99
C PHE A 110 -28.38 -16.31 -1.49
N TRP A 111 -28.50 -16.50 -2.80
CA TRP A 111 -29.38 -17.53 -3.36
C TRP A 111 -28.85 -18.95 -3.13
N ARG A 112 -27.53 -19.17 -3.16
CA ARG A 112 -26.94 -20.47 -2.79
C ARG A 112 -27.23 -20.81 -1.33
N ALA A 113 -27.09 -19.84 -0.42
CA ALA A 113 -27.42 -20.02 0.99
C ALA A 113 -28.91 -20.32 1.21
N ALA A 114 -29.78 -19.77 0.36
CA ALA A 114 -31.22 -20.06 0.35
C ALA A 114 -31.61 -21.38 -0.34
N GLY A 115 -30.65 -22.14 -0.88
CA GLY A 115 -30.89 -23.43 -1.54
C GLY A 115 -31.53 -23.34 -2.93
N VAL A 116 -31.42 -22.18 -3.60
CA VAL A 116 -31.91 -22.00 -4.98
C VAL A 116 -31.06 -22.81 -5.95
N ALA A 117 -31.69 -23.46 -6.94
CA ALA A 117 -31.00 -24.29 -7.92
C ALA A 117 -30.13 -23.44 -8.87
N GLN A 118 -28.95 -23.96 -9.26
CA GLN A 118 -28.00 -23.22 -10.11
C GLN A 118 -28.61 -22.67 -11.43
N PRO A 119 -29.45 -23.42 -12.19
CA PRO A 119 -30.06 -22.87 -13.40
C PRO A 119 -30.98 -21.67 -13.13
N GLU A 120 -31.62 -21.63 -11.97
CA GLU A 120 -32.45 -20.51 -11.55
C GLU A 120 -31.60 -19.32 -11.10
N ILE A 121 -30.50 -19.57 -10.39
CA ILE A 121 -29.49 -18.55 -10.07
C ILE A 121 -28.96 -17.91 -11.36
N ASP A 122 -28.57 -18.71 -12.36
CA ASP A 122 -28.04 -18.22 -13.62
C ASP A 122 -29.06 -17.34 -14.37
N ALA A 123 -30.34 -17.74 -14.37
CA ALA A 123 -31.42 -16.95 -14.95
C ALA A 123 -31.62 -15.61 -14.24
N ARG A 124 -31.62 -15.60 -12.89
CA ARG A 124 -31.77 -14.38 -12.08
C ARG A 124 -30.57 -13.45 -12.23
N VAL A 125 -29.35 -13.97 -12.26
CA VAL A 125 -28.12 -13.20 -12.51
C VAL A 125 -28.20 -12.54 -13.88
N LYS A 126 -28.54 -13.29 -14.93
CA LYS A 126 -28.67 -12.74 -16.29
C LYS A 126 -29.69 -11.60 -16.34
N HIS A 127 -30.83 -11.76 -15.67
CA HIS A 127 -31.87 -10.72 -15.59
C HIS A 127 -31.37 -9.47 -14.84
N TYR A 128 -30.73 -9.67 -13.68
CA TYR A 128 -30.17 -8.59 -12.87
C TYR A 128 -29.12 -7.78 -13.64
N GLU A 129 -28.17 -8.46 -14.28
CA GLU A 129 -27.13 -7.81 -15.08
C GLU A 129 -27.72 -6.98 -16.22
N ALA A 130 -28.75 -7.49 -16.90
CA ALA A 130 -29.40 -6.77 -17.99
C ALA A 130 -30.02 -5.46 -17.47
N VAL A 131 -30.77 -5.52 -16.37
CA VAL A 131 -31.37 -4.32 -15.75
C VAL A 131 -30.29 -3.35 -15.28
N ARG A 132 -29.25 -3.81 -14.59
CA ARG A 132 -28.19 -2.92 -14.07
C ARG A 132 -27.34 -2.30 -15.19
N LYS A 133 -27.05 -3.04 -16.27
CA LYS A 133 -26.34 -2.50 -17.44
C LYS A 133 -27.14 -1.39 -18.11
N GLU A 134 -28.46 -1.54 -18.23
CA GLU A 134 -29.34 -0.48 -18.75
C GLU A 134 -29.30 0.78 -17.87
N MET A 135 -29.29 0.60 -16.55
CA MET A 135 -29.19 1.72 -15.61
C MET A 135 -27.82 2.42 -15.64
N LEU A 136 -26.73 1.65 -15.69
CA LEU A 136 -25.36 2.17 -15.61
C LEU A 136 -24.80 2.62 -16.95
N GLY A 137 -25.29 2.08 -18.08
CA GLY A 137 -24.86 2.48 -19.43
C GLY A 137 -24.98 3.98 -19.65
N ARG A 138 -25.99 4.61 -19.04
CA ARG A 138 -26.22 6.06 -19.01
C ARG A 138 -25.10 6.86 -18.34
N VAL A 139 -24.47 6.30 -17.31
CA VAL A 139 -23.41 6.98 -16.57
C VAL A 139 -22.09 6.84 -17.33
N LEU A 140 -21.87 5.67 -17.92
CA LEU A 140 -20.68 5.34 -18.72
C LEU A 140 -20.62 6.11 -20.05
N ASP A 141 -21.74 6.25 -20.78
CA ASP A 141 -21.77 6.89 -22.10
C ASP A 141 -21.53 8.41 -22.06
N VAL A 142 -21.80 9.06 -20.93
CA VAL A 142 -21.74 10.52 -20.79
C VAL A 142 -20.46 10.96 -20.07
N GLY A 143 -19.64 10.02 -19.59
CA GLY A 143 -18.41 10.32 -18.83
C GLY A 143 -18.65 11.13 -17.56
N LEU A 144 -19.87 11.10 -17.02
CA LEU A 144 -20.26 11.89 -15.86
C LEU A 144 -20.01 11.10 -14.57
N MET A 145 -19.27 11.72 -13.65
CA MET A 145 -19.10 11.28 -12.25
C MET A 145 -20.35 11.53 -11.39
N GLU A 146 -21.40 12.11 -11.97
CA GLU A 146 -22.69 12.33 -11.33
C GLU A 146 -23.75 11.46 -12.03
N PHE A 147 -24.64 10.84 -11.24
CA PHE A 147 -25.89 10.27 -11.76
C PHE A 147 -26.67 11.40 -12.42
N SER A 148 -26.49 11.58 -13.72
CA SER A 148 -27.17 12.62 -14.47
C SER A 148 -28.68 12.41 -14.36
N THR A 149 -29.35 13.34 -13.71
CA THR A 149 -30.81 13.50 -13.81
C THR A 149 -31.21 14.19 -15.11
N LYS A 150 -30.25 14.56 -15.99
CA LYS A 150 -30.51 15.26 -17.25
C LYS A 150 -30.87 14.26 -18.34
N ALA A 151 -32.16 14.30 -18.65
CA ALA A 151 -32.95 13.42 -19.47
C ALA A 151 -32.79 13.66 -20.99
N ASP A 152 -31.58 13.54 -21.54
CA ASP A 152 -31.42 13.58 -23.00
C ASP A 152 -31.57 12.17 -23.63
N VAL A 153 -31.53 11.10 -22.82
CA VAL A 153 -31.79 9.71 -23.23
C VAL A 153 -32.89 9.10 -22.33
N PRO A 154 -34.04 8.68 -22.88
CA PRO A 154 -35.13 8.04 -22.11
C PRO A 154 -34.72 6.73 -21.43
N LEU A 155 -35.25 6.44 -20.22
CA LEU A 155 -34.97 5.17 -19.51
C LEU A 155 -36.03 4.17 -19.91
N GLU A 156 -35.67 3.21 -20.75
CA GLU A 156 -36.60 2.18 -21.22
C GLU A 156 -36.64 0.97 -20.27
N LEU A 157 -36.75 1.24 -18.96
CA LEU A 157 -37.01 0.21 -17.96
C LEU A 157 -38.48 0.20 -17.55
N ALA A 158 -39.08 -0.99 -17.56
CA ALA A 158 -40.40 -1.23 -17.00
C ALA A 158 -40.46 -0.85 -15.51
N GLU A 159 -41.66 -0.53 -15.02
CA GLU A 159 -41.90 -0.41 -13.58
C GLU A 159 -41.60 -1.73 -12.89
N HIS A 160 -40.92 -1.67 -11.74
CA HIS A 160 -40.49 -2.86 -10.99
C HIS A 160 -39.71 -3.87 -11.86
N PRO A 161 -38.56 -3.46 -12.45
CA PRO A 161 -37.90 -4.22 -13.52
C PRO A 161 -37.38 -5.60 -13.09
N LEU A 162 -37.18 -5.85 -11.78
CA LEU A 162 -36.75 -7.15 -11.26
C LEU A 162 -37.93 -8.08 -10.89
N GLY A 163 -39.13 -7.54 -10.62
CA GLY A 163 -40.29 -8.32 -10.17
C GLY A 163 -40.08 -9.06 -8.83
N ASP A 164 -41.01 -9.96 -8.50
CA ASP A 164 -41.09 -10.63 -7.18
C ASP A 164 -40.05 -11.76 -6.98
N GLY A 165 -39.29 -12.12 -8.03
CA GLY A 165 -38.28 -13.18 -7.98
C GLY A 165 -36.99 -12.81 -7.24
N PHE A 166 -36.88 -11.56 -6.77
CA PHE A 166 -35.68 -10.98 -6.16
C PHE A 166 -35.91 -10.66 -4.68
N PRO A 167 -34.85 -10.56 -3.86
CA PRO A 167 -34.96 -10.03 -2.51
C PRO A 167 -35.64 -8.65 -2.55
N GLY A 168 -36.60 -8.43 -1.66
CA GLY A 168 -37.46 -7.25 -1.78
C GLY A 168 -36.70 -5.92 -1.63
N ASP A 169 -35.63 -5.87 -0.84
CA ASP A 169 -34.78 -4.67 -0.73
C ASP A 169 -33.96 -4.40 -2.00
N VAL A 170 -33.57 -5.45 -2.73
CA VAL A 170 -32.93 -5.37 -4.06
C VAL A 170 -33.91 -4.86 -5.12
N ALA A 171 -35.13 -5.40 -5.13
CA ALA A 171 -36.19 -4.95 -6.04
C ALA A 171 -36.57 -3.49 -5.78
N ASP A 172 -36.82 -3.14 -4.52
CA ASP A 172 -37.17 -1.77 -4.10
C ASP A 172 -36.04 -0.78 -4.42
N TYR A 173 -34.78 -1.14 -4.13
CA TYR A 173 -33.65 -0.26 -4.43
C TYR A 173 -33.56 0.04 -5.92
N THR A 174 -33.73 -1.00 -6.74
CA THR A 174 -33.69 -0.88 -8.20
C THR A 174 -34.82 0.02 -8.72
N GLU A 175 -36.02 -0.10 -8.15
CA GLU A 175 -37.14 0.80 -8.46
C GLU A 175 -36.85 2.25 -8.03
N GLY A 176 -36.31 2.47 -6.84
CA GLY A 176 -35.91 3.81 -6.39
C GLY A 176 -34.86 4.43 -7.32
N ALA A 177 -33.85 3.66 -7.72
CA ALA A 177 -32.84 4.13 -8.66
C ALA A 177 -33.40 4.38 -10.08
N ARG A 178 -34.39 3.60 -10.53
CA ARG A 178 -35.14 3.86 -11.77
C ARG A 178 -35.90 5.18 -11.70
N LEU A 179 -36.66 5.41 -10.62
CA LEU A 179 -37.40 6.65 -10.39
C LEU A 179 -36.49 7.87 -10.37
N HIS A 180 -35.34 7.77 -9.69
CA HIS A 180 -34.34 8.84 -9.69
C HIS A 180 -33.79 9.12 -11.09
N GLY A 181 -33.48 8.07 -11.87
CA GLY A 181 -33.06 8.19 -13.26
C GLY A 181 -34.11 8.78 -14.21
N LEU A 182 -35.39 8.81 -13.79
CA LEU A 182 -36.49 9.50 -14.48
C LEU A 182 -36.71 10.94 -13.98
N GLY A 183 -35.87 11.44 -13.08
CA GLY A 183 -36.02 12.76 -12.45
C GLY A 183 -37.06 12.80 -11.33
N LYS A 184 -37.66 11.67 -10.96
CA LYS A 184 -38.66 11.55 -9.87
C LYS A 184 -37.99 11.32 -8.52
N THR A 185 -37.07 12.20 -8.15
CA THR A 185 -36.20 12.01 -6.97
C THR A 185 -36.97 11.90 -5.66
N GLU A 186 -38.07 12.64 -5.46
CA GLU A 186 -38.86 12.53 -4.21
C GLU A 186 -39.61 11.19 -4.10
N GLU A 187 -40.09 10.64 -5.22
CA GLU A 187 -40.67 9.29 -5.26
C GLU A 187 -39.59 8.24 -4.93
N ALA A 188 -38.40 8.37 -5.53
CA ALA A 188 -37.25 7.51 -5.24
C ALA A 188 -36.85 7.54 -3.75
N ARG A 189 -36.77 8.74 -3.16
CA ARG A 189 -36.47 8.92 -1.73
C ARG A 189 -37.50 8.25 -0.84
N THR A 190 -38.78 8.25 -1.23
CA THR A 190 -39.83 7.53 -0.50
C THR A 190 -39.59 6.02 -0.51
N VAL A 191 -39.21 5.45 -1.66
CA VAL A 191 -38.87 4.03 -1.79
C VAL A 191 -37.64 3.66 -0.95
N TRP A 192 -36.56 4.45 -1.02
CA TRP A 192 -35.35 4.18 -0.23
C TRP A 192 -35.59 4.27 1.28
N LYS A 193 -36.43 5.21 1.74
CA LYS A 193 -36.85 5.27 3.14
C LYS A 193 -37.60 4.00 3.54
N ALA A 194 -38.51 3.50 2.70
CA ALA A 194 -39.25 2.28 2.98
C ALA A 194 -38.35 1.04 3.15
N ILE A 195 -37.25 0.95 2.39
CA ILE A 195 -36.22 -0.11 2.57
C ILE A 195 -35.66 -0.08 4.00
N LEU A 196 -35.34 1.12 4.50
CA LEU A 196 -34.77 1.33 5.83
C LEU A 196 -35.77 1.12 6.98
N GLU A 197 -37.06 0.95 6.70
CA GLU A 197 -38.10 0.62 7.69
C GLU A 197 -38.41 -0.88 7.75
N ARG A 198 -37.91 -1.68 6.79
CA ARG A 198 -38.05 -3.15 6.83
C ARG A 198 -37.32 -3.76 8.04
N PRO A 199 -37.72 -4.95 8.51
CA PRO A 199 -36.95 -5.69 9.50
C PRO A 199 -35.50 -5.89 9.07
N SER A 200 -34.55 -5.86 10.01
CA SER A 200 -33.12 -5.90 9.70
C SER A 200 -32.68 -7.12 8.90
N ALA A 201 -33.39 -8.25 9.00
CA ALA A 201 -33.15 -9.45 8.21
C ALA A 201 -33.54 -9.30 6.73
N ASP A 202 -34.54 -8.44 6.43
CA ASP A 202 -35.17 -8.31 5.11
C ASP A 202 -34.64 -7.13 4.29
N ARG A 203 -33.62 -6.44 4.81
CA ARG A 203 -33.02 -5.24 4.18
C ARG A 203 -31.49 -5.26 4.11
N ARG A 204 -30.87 -6.40 4.39
CA ARG A 204 -29.40 -6.49 4.55
C ARG A 204 -28.65 -6.15 3.28
N LEU A 205 -29.19 -6.44 2.10
CA LEU A 205 -28.46 -6.32 0.84
C LEU A 205 -28.40 -4.86 0.36
N ARG A 206 -29.40 -4.04 0.66
CA ARG A 206 -29.48 -2.67 0.10
C ARG A 206 -29.70 -1.53 1.10
N SER A 207 -29.69 -1.78 2.41
CA SER A 207 -29.82 -0.70 3.41
C SER A 207 -28.70 0.36 3.32
N VAL A 208 -27.45 -0.08 3.20
CA VAL A 208 -26.28 0.81 3.06
C VAL A 208 -26.45 1.71 1.83
N TRP A 209 -26.94 1.13 0.73
CA TRP A 209 -27.09 1.81 -0.56
C TRP A 209 -28.26 2.78 -0.55
N ALA A 210 -29.39 2.39 0.06
CA ALA A 210 -30.55 3.26 0.24
C ALA A 210 -30.19 4.50 1.09
N ALA A 211 -29.47 4.31 2.20
CA ALA A 211 -28.98 5.42 3.02
C ALA A 211 -28.00 6.32 2.25
N TRP A 212 -27.10 5.73 1.46
CA TRP A 212 -26.18 6.48 0.61
C TRP A 212 -26.93 7.35 -0.42
N MET A 213 -27.91 6.79 -1.11
CA MET A 213 -28.71 7.54 -2.09
C MET A 213 -29.55 8.63 -1.44
N LEU A 214 -30.05 8.42 -0.23
CA LEU A 214 -30.72 9.46 0.55
C LEU A 214 -29.76 10.62 0.89
N ALA A 215 -28.51 10.31 1.27
CA ALA A 215 -27.49 11.34 1.48
C ALA A 215 -27.16 12.12 0.20
N LYS A 216 -26.98 11.42 -0.94
CA LYS A 216 -26.66 12.03 -2.23
C LYS A 216 -27.76 12.91 -2.81
N THR A 217 -29.00 12.69 -2.40
CA THR A 217 -30.19 13.43 -2.85
C THR A 217 -30.72 14.41 -1.81
N SER A 218 -30.02 14.60 -0.69
CA SER A 218 -30.36 15.61 0.30
C SER A 218 -30.13 17.02 -0.22
N ALA A 219 -31.07 17.91 0.09
CA ALA A 219 -31.00 19.33 -0.30
C ALA A 219 -30.14 20.15 0.68
N ASP A 220 -30.09 19.74 1.95
CA ASP A 220 -29.30 20.40 2.99
C ASP A 220 -28.18 19.50 3.53
N LEU A 221 -27.13 20.16 4.02
CA LEU A 221 -25.93 19.47 4.50
C LEU A 221 -26.18 18.64 5.76
N ASN A 222 -27.05 19.09 6.67
CA ASN A 222 -27.27 18.40 7.93
C ASN A 222 -28.04 17.08 7.71
N GLU A 223 -29.05 17.09 6.84
CA GLU A 223 -29.73 15.88 6.41
C GLU A 223 -28.75 14.94 5.70
N CYS A 224 -27.92 15.46 4.79
CA CYS A 224 -26.90 14.68 4.10
C CYS A 224 -25.96 13.96 5.08
N LEU A 225 -25.43 14.68 6.07
CA LEU A 225 -24.55 14.11 7.10
C LEU A 225 -25.27 13.07 7.98
N THR A 226 -26.54 13.31 8.31
CA THR A 226 -27.37 12.34 9.06
C THR A 226 -27.56 11.04 8.28
N TRP A 227 -27.75 11.12 6.96
CA TRP A 227 -27.85 9.93 6.12
C TRP A 227 -26.50 9.22 5.96
N TYR A 228 -25.38 9.92 5.87
CA TYR A 228 -24.06 9.28 5.90
C TYR A 228 -23.77 8.57 7.22
N GLU A 229 -24.17 9.14 8.36
CA GLU A 229 -24.14 8.43 9.65
C GLU A 229 -24.97 7.15 9.62
N ARG A 230 -26.12 7.19 8.94
CA ARG A 230 -26.98 6.01 8.75
C ARG A 230 -26.29 4.94 7.89
N VAL A 231 -25.54 5.31 6.84
CA VAL A 231 -24.75 4.36 6.03
C VAL A 231 -23.81 3.56 6.93
N GLU A 232 -23.03 4.25 7.77
CA GLU A 232 -22.09 3.61 8.70
C GLU A 232 -22.80 2.72 9.71
N LYS A 233 -23.95 3.16 10.24
CA LYS A 233 -24.76 2.39 11.19
C LYS A 233 -25.33 1.10 10.58
N GLU A 234 -25.83 1.15 9.35
CA GLU A 234 -26.36 -0.05 8.69
C GLU A 234 -25.24 -1.06 8.39
N ALA A 235 -24.08 -0.60 7.90
CA ALA A 235 -22.92 -1.45 7.67
C ALA A 235 -22.42 -2.10 8.97
N ALA A 236 -22.27 -1.32 10.05
CA ALA A 236 -21.92 -1.83 11.37
C ALA A 236 -22.99 -2.79 11.95
N GLY A 237 -24.25 -2.65 11.52
CA GLY A 237 -25.37 -3.52 11.86
C GLY A 237 -25.41 -4.85 11.09
N GLY A 238 -24.45 -5.10 10.19
CA GLY A 238 -24.35 -6.33 9.40
C GLY A 238 -25.13 -6.30 8.08
N ALA A 239 -25.55 -5.12 7.61
CA ALA A 239 -25.95 -4.96 6.21
C ALA A 239 -24.69 -5.05 5.31
N THR A 240 -24.84 -5.60 4.11
CA THR A 240 -23.72 -5.77 3.19
C THR A 240 -23.27 -4.43 2.64
N ASP A 241 -21.95 -4.28 2.50
CA ASP A 241 -21.31 -3.11 1.90
C ASP A 241 -20.27 -3.52 0.83
N VAL A 242 -20.73 -4.21 -0.22
CA VAL A 242 -19.82 -4.70 -1.27
C VAL A 242 -19.11 -3.60 -2.06
N LEU A 243 -19.60 -2.36 -2.00
CA LEU A 243 -19.00 -1.20 -2.68
C LEU A 243 -18.15 -0.31 -1.76
N GLY A 244 -18.03 -0.65 -0.47
CA GLY A 244 -17.27 0.17 0.49
C GLY A 244 -17.87 1.57 0.73
N LEU A 245 -19.19 1.70 0.65
CA LEU A 245 -19.91 2.96 0.86
C LEU A 245 -19.79 3.47 2.29
N ALA A 246 -19.61 2.62 3.30
CA ALA A 246 -19.41 3.06 4.69
C ALA A 246 -18.09 3.82 4.83
N GLY A 247 -17.00 3.31 4.25
CA GLY A 247 -15.72 4.01 4.17
C GLY A 247 -15.85 5.33 3.40
N ALA A 248 -16.55 5.31 2.26
CA ALA A 248 -16.79 6.51 1.46
C ALA A 248 -17.62 7.58 2.21
N ALA A 249 -18.65 7.17 2.95
CA ALA A 249 -19.50 8.05 3.75
C ALA A 249 -18.70 8.72 4.87
N LYS A 250 -17.82 7.94 5.50
CA LYS A 250 -16.91 8.44 6.53
C LYS A 250 -15.94 9.48 5.98
N SER A 251 -15.31 9.26 4.84
CA SER A 251 -14.48 10.27 4.17
C SER A 251 -15.27 11.53 3.81
N TRP A 252 -16.52 11.38 3.36
CA TRP A 252 -17.40 12.51 3.04
C TRP A 252 -17.69 13.40 4.25
N ARG A 253 -17.92 12.79 5.42
CA ARG A 253 -18.11 13.49 6.69
C ARG A 253 -16.81 14.12 7.17
N ALA A 254 -15.70 13.38 7.12
CA ALA A 254 -14.38 13.84 7.55
C ALA A 254 -13.96 15.15 6.85
N ALA A 255 -14.21 15.25 5.54
CA ALA A 255 -13.90 16.43 4.73
C ALA A 255 -14.65 17.71 5.14
N ARG A 256 -15.67 17.61 6.00
CA ARG A 256 -16.57 18.71 6.41
C ARG A 256 -16.50 19.02 7.89
N LEU A 257 -15.65 18.31 8.64
CA LEU A 257 -15.41 18.63 10.03
C LEU A 257 -14.48 19.85 10.14
N GLU A 258 -14.80 20.74 11.06
CA GLU A 258 -13.95 21.88 11.39
C GLU A 258 -12.78 21.45 12.29
N ASP A 259 -12.98 20.46 13.14
CA ASP A 259 -11.94 19.90 14.01
C ASP A 259 -10.95 19.05 13.17
N PRO A 260 -9.69 19.50 12.98
CA PRO A 260 -8.72 18.78 12.17
C PRO A 260 -8.35 17.42 12.77
N ILE A 261 -8.39 17.28 14.10
CA ILE A 261 -8.04 16.03 14.77
C ILE A 261 -9.10 14.96 14.48
N GLU A 262 -10.37 15.32 14.67
CA GLU A 262 -11.47 14.40 14.38
C GLU A 262 -11.57 14.10 12.88
N SER A 263 -11.30 15.09 12.02
CA SER A 263 -11.21 14.89 10.57
C SER A 263 -10.15 13.84 10.21
N ILE A 264 -8.93 13.96 10.74
CA ILE A 264 -7.85 12.98 10.52
C ILE A 264 -8.26 11.59 11.01
N ARG A 265 -8.90 11.47 12.19
CA ARG A 265 -9.37 10.18 12.70
C ARG A 265 -10.39 9.53 11.79
N LEU A 266 -11.37 10.29 11.30
CA LEU A 266 -12.39 9.75 10.41
C LEU A 266 -11.79 9.31 9.07
N PHE A 267 -10.88 10.10 8.49
CA PHE A 267 -10.18 9.66 7.28
C PHE A 267 -9.31 8.41 7.51
N PHE A 268 -8.67 8.29 8.69
CA PHE A 268 -7.89 7.09 9.03
C PHE A 268 -8.78 5.87 9.16
N GLN A 269 -9.93 6.00 9.83
CA GLN A 269 -10.91 4.92 9.90
C GLN A 269 -11.50 4.58 8.53
N ALA A 270 -11.73 5.58 7.65
CA ALA A 270 -12.21 5.33 6.29
C ALA A 270 -11.17 4.50 5.51
N TYR A 271 -9.89 4.86 5.65
CA TYR A 271 -8.80 4.06 5.11
C TYR A 271 -8.78 2.65 5.71
N GLN A 272 -8.94 2.47 7.03
CA GLN A 272 -9.04 1.12 7.62
C GLN A 272 -10.18 0.29 7.03
N GLN A 273 -11.26 0.94 6.57
CA GLN A 273 -12.43 0.30 5.98
C GLN A 273 -12.31 0.08 4.46
N GLY A 274 -11.13 0.26 3.87
CA GLY A 274 -10.91 -0.02 2.45
C GLY A 274 -10.96 1.20 1.53
N LYS A 275 -11.17 2.41 2.06
CA LYS A 275 -11.17 3.63 1.24
C LYS A 275 -9.74 4.12 1.00
N ASP A 276 -9.06 3.59 -0.02
CA ASP A 276 -7.68 3.95 -0.35
C ASP A 276 -7.50 5.43 -0.72
N SER A 277 -8.52 6.10 -1.28
CA SER A 277 -8.44 7.54 -1.59
C SER A 277 -8.27 8.40 -0.33
N ALA A 278 -8.74 7.91 0.82
CA ALA A 278 -8.58 8.60 2.11
C ALA A 278 -7.10 8.76 2.50
N ALA A 279 -6.19 7.93 1.98
CA ALA A 279 -4.76 8.07 2.23
C ALA A 279 -4.20 9.42 1.72
N ARG A 280 -4.70 9.90 0.58
CA ARG A 280 -4.31 11.21 0.01
C ARG A 280 -4.83 12.35 0.87
N ASP A 281 -6.10 12.26 1.30
CA ASP A 281 -6.74 13.28 2.14
C ASP A 281 -6.09 13.35 3.53
N LEU A 282 -5.77 12.20 4.13
CA LEU A 282 -4.98 12.10 5.36
C LEU A 282 -3.66 12.84 5.25
N ARG A 283 -2.90 12.54 4.19
CA ARG A 283 -1.60 13.14 3.97
C ARG A 283 -1.73 14.66 3.92
N SER A 284 -2.64 15.17 3.09
CA SER A 284 -2.91 16.60 2.95
C SER A 284 -3.32 17.28 4.26
N LEU A 285 -4.19 16.64 5.05
CA LEU A 285 -4.61 17.16 6.36
C LEU A 285 -3.46 17.23 7.36
N VAL A 286 -2.65 16.18 7.42
CA VAL A 286 -1.49 16.10 8.31
C VAL A 286 -0.45 17.16 7.93
N SER A 287 -0.15 17.35 6.64
CA SER A 287 0.76 18.41 6.19
C SER A 287 0.22 19.80 6.57
N ARG A 288 -1.08 20.06 6.38
CA ARG A 288 -1.71 21.34 6.78
C ARG A 288 -1.67 21.57 8.29
N LEU A 289 -1.86 20.52 9.09
CA LEU A 289 -1.75 20.61 10.55
C LEU A 289 -0.33 21.04 10.97
N LEU A 290 0.70 20.49 10.33
CA LEU A 290 2.10 20.89 10.54
C LEU A 290 2.39 22.32 10.07
N GLU A 291 1.79 22.77 8.96
CA GLU A 291 1.95 24.14 8.43
C GLU A 291 1.28 25.20 9.31
N GLN A 292 0.12 24.90 9.90
CA GLN A 292 -0.61 25.83 10.76
C GLN A 292 0.10 26.10 12.08
N LYS A 293 0.89 25.14 12.58
CA LYS A 293 1.72 25.28 13.78
C LYS A 293 0.95 25.67 15.05
N ASP A 294 -0.34 25.34 15.13
CA ASP A 294 -1.14 25.62 16.32
C ASP A 294 -0.66 24.76 17.50
N PRO A 295 -0.12 25.35 18.58
CA PRO A 295 0.49 24.58 19.66
C PRO A 295 -0.50 23.67 20.40
N THR A 296 -1.76 24.09 20.51
CA THR A 296 -2.80 23.33 21.21
C THR A 296 -3.14 22.05 20.44
N THR A 297 -3.38 22.19 19.13
CA THR A 297 -3.70 21.08 18.24
C THR A 297 -2.52 20.12 18.11
N LEU A 298 -1.29 20.64 17.98
CA LEU A 298 -0.08 19.82 17.97
C LEU A 298 0.08 19.04 19.28
N ALA A 299 -0.18 19.66 20.45
CA ALA A 299 -0.07 18.97 21.74
C ALA A 299 -1.08 17.83 21.89
N LEU A 300 -2.32 18.04 21.43
CA LEU A 300 -3.32 16.98 21.38
C LEU A 300 -2.88 15.84 20.45
N ALA A 301 -2.34 16.16 19.29
CA ALA A 301 -1.86 15.16 18.34
C ALA A 301 -0.64 14.39 18.86
N ALA A 302 0.29 15.04 19.57
CA ALA A 302 1.45 14.40 20.17
C ALA A 302 1.07 13.41 21.28
N GLY A 303 0.02 13.70 22.04
CA GLY A 303 -0.52 12.80 23.07
C GLY A 303 -1.22 11.56 22.50
N ASP A 304 -1.78 11.64 21.28
CA ASP A 304 -2.45 10.52 20.65
C ASP A 304 -1.46 9.65 19.83
N PRO A 305 -1.38 8.32 20.08
CA PRO A 305 -0.42 7.47 19.41
C PRO A 305 -0.64 7.32 17.91
N ILE A 306 -1.89 7.35 17.42
CA ILE A 306 -2.21 7.21 16.00
C ILE A 306 -1.87 8.51 15.28
N LEU A 307 -2.30 9.66 15.80
CA LEU A 307 -2.04 10.95 15.19
C LEU A 307 -0.54 11.27 15.17
N ARG A 308 0.16 11.01 16.28
CA ARG A 308 1.62 11.11 16.32
C ARG A 308 2.29 10.25 15.25
N SER A 309 1.86 8.99 15.12
CA SER A 309 2.39 8.08 14.10
C SER A 309 2.15 8.60 12.68
N LEU A 310 0.96 9.13 12.39
CA LEU A 310 0.62 9.71 11.10
C LEU A 310 1.47 10.95 10.77
N ILE A 311 1.68 11.83 11.75
CA ILE A 311 2.53 13.02 11.59
C ILE A 311 3.99 12.62 11.33
N ASN A 312 4.53 11.70 12.12
CA ASN A 312 5.90 11.22 11.93
C ASN A 312 6.06 10.44 10.61
N LEU A 313 5.00 9.78 10.13
CA LEU A 313 4.95 9.16 8.81
C LEU A 313 5.06 10.20 7.69
N GLU A 314 4.33 11.31 7.80
CA GLU A 314 4.36 12.39 6.81
C GLU A 314 5.71 13.10 6.81
N ILE A 315 6.31 13.34 7.98
CA ILE A 315 7.67 13.89 8.08
C ILE A 315 8.67 12.96 7.37
N GLN A 316 8.57 11.65 7.56
CA GLN A 316 9.43 10.71 6.85
C GLN A 316 9.19 10.77 5.33
N ALA A 317 7.94 10.82 4.91
CA ALA A 317 7.56 10.85 3.50
C ALA A 317 7.86 12.20 2.80
N SER A 318 7.95 13.31 3.54
CA SER A 318 8.29 14.62 2.99
C SER A 318 9.80 14.79 2.73
N LEU A 319 10.64 14.01 3.42
CA LEU A 319 12.09 13.98 3.22
C LEU A 319 12.50 13.36 1.88
N GLU A 320 11.66 12.50 1.32
CA GLU A 320 11.90 11.90 0.01
C GLU A 320 11.50 12.82 -1.15
N GLY A 321 10.66 13.82 -0.90
CA GLY A 321 10.06 14.64 -1.94
C GLY A 321 8.64 14.20 -2.29
N THR A 322 7.89 15.13 -2.89
CA THR A 322 6.48 14.94 -3.25
C THR A 322 6.37 13.87 -4.35
N LEU A 323 5.67 12.76 -4.06
CA LEU A 323 5.35 11.65 -4.99
C LEU A 323 6.39 10.51 -5.14
N GLY A 324 7.30 10.33 -4.19
CA GLY A 324 8.23 9.18 -4.22
C GLY A 324 9.23 9.23 -5.36
N ALA A 325 9.39 10.39 -5.99
CA ALA A 325 10.64 10.75 -6.61
C ALA A 325 11.57 11.14 -5.46
N PRO A 326 12.63 10.38 -5.13
CA PRO A 326 13.70 10.94 -4.32
C PRO A 326 14.04 12.27 -4.97
N THR A 327 13.95 13.38 -4.24
CA THR A 327 14.65 14.59 -4.65
C THR A 327 16.09 14.14 -4.83
N GLU A 328 16.50 13.90 -6.08
CA GLU A 328 17.91 13.94 -6.37
C GLU A 328 18.40 15.24 -5.75
N PRO A 329 19.53 15.25 -5.05
CA PRO A 329 20.25 16.48 -4.80
C PRO A 329 20.73 16.99 -6.17
N SER A 330 19.79 17.37 -7.04
CA SER A 330 20.08 18.05 -8.28
C SER A 330 20.59 19.41 -7.82
N GLU A 331 21.83 19.73 -8.19
CA GLU A 331 22.43 21.06 -8.07
C GLU A 331 21.54 22.18 -8.68
N VAL A 332 20.44 21.80 -9.36
CA VAL A 332 19.54 22.66 -10.13
C VAL A 332 18.47 23.33 -9.27
N ASN A 333 18.12 22.82 -8.09
CA ASN A 333 17.17 23.50 -7.20
C ASN A 333 17.69 23.42 -5.76
N ASN A 334 18.13 24.54 -5.19
CA ASN A 334 18.48 24.73 -3.78
C ASN A 334 17.28 24.46 -2.83
N ILE A 335 16.72 23.25 -2.87
CA ILE A 335 15.66 22.81 -1.96
C ILE A 335 16.40 22.16 -0.80
N GLU A 336 16.50 22.87 0.32
CA GLU A 336 16.96 22.26 1.56
C GLU A 336 16.06 21.05 1.88
N PRO A 337 16.63 19.93 2.35
CA PRO A 337 15.83 18.79 2.80
C PRO A 337 14.76 19.25 3.78
N SER A 338 13.52 18.84 3.57
CA SER A 338 12.40 19.17 4.46
C SER A 338 12.77 18.77 5.89
N GLN A 339 12.85 19.72 6.82
CA GLN A 339 13.18 19.42 8.21
C GLN A 339 11.91 19.16 9.03
N PRO A 340 11.94 18.30 10.06
CA PRO A 340 10.85 18.24 11.02
C PRO A 340 10.59 19.64 11.59
N PRO A 341 9.34 20.13 11.62
CA PRO A 341 9.02 21.44 12.17
C PRO A 341 9.46 21.54 13.63
N ALA A 342 10.20 22.59 13.99
CA ALA A 342 10.72 22.76 15.34
C ALA A 342 9.60 22.79 16.39
N GLU A 343 8.42 23.32 16.02
CA GLU A 343 7.23 23.33 16.85
C GLU A 343 6.74 21.92 17.18
N TRP A 344 6.79 21.01 16.21
CA TRP A 344 6.42 19.61 16.43
C TRP A 344 7.42 18.90 17.36
N LEU A 345 8.72 19.12 17.17
CA LEU A 345 9.77 18.56 18.04
C LEU A 345 9.58 19.01 19.50
N ALA A 346 9.36 20.31 19.72
CA ALA A 346 9.16 20.86 21.05
C ALA A 346 7.92 20.28 21.74
N VAL A 347 6.82 20.14 21.01
CA VAL A 347 5.58 19.59 21.53
C VAL A 347 5.70 18.09 21.84
N LEU A 348 6.36 17.33 20.96
CA LEU A 348 6.61 15.91 21.19
C LEU A 348 7.41 15.68 22.48
N GLU A 349 8.48 16.44 22.68
CA GLU A 349 9.33 16.30 23.86
C GLU A 349 8.58 16.65 25.16
N ALA A 350 7.67 17.61 25.09
CA ALA A 350 6.88 18.06 26.25
C ALA A 350 5.68 17.14 26.58
N HIS A 351 5.07 16.50 25.58
CA HIS A 351 3.74 15.89 25.72
C HIS A 351 3.65 14.41 25.33
N ALA A 352 4.58 13.89 24.54
CA ALA A 352 4.48 12.51 24.08
C ALA A 352 4.96 11.52 25.16
N PRO A 353 4.31 10.35 25.27
CA PRO A 353 4.80 9.28 26.14
C PRO A 353 6.13 8.72 25.61
N LEU A 354 7.10 8.55 26.51
CA LEU A 354 8.42 8.01 26.21
C LEU A 354 8.54 6.54 26.68
N PRO A 355 9.29 5.67 25.97
CA PRO A 355 9.99 5.94 24.70
C PRO A 355 9.03 6.06 23.51
N LEU A 356 9.45 6.81 22.48
CA LEU A 356 8.69 6.99 21.25
C LEU A 356 8.85 5.75 20.36
N ALA A 357 7.76 5.01 20.19
CA ALA A 357 7.71 3.85 19.29
C ALA A 357 8.14 4.18 17.85
N ASP A 358 7.88 5.41 17.41
CA ASP A 358 8.13 5.91 16.05
C ASP A 358 9.18 7.04 16.00
N GLY A 359 9.92 7.24 17.10
CA GLY A 359 10.92 8.33 17.21
C GLY A 359 12.09 8.20 16.23
N SER A 360 12.38 6.98 15.76
CA SER A 360 13.46 6.73 14.80
C SER A 360 13.26 7.50 13.50
N ARG A 361 12.01 7.72 13.07
CA ARG A 361 11.68 8.51 11.87
C ARG A 361 12.17 9.95 11.99
N ILE A 362 11.97 10.55 13.17
CA ILE A 362 12.43 11.91 13.49
C ILE A 362 13.95 11.96 13.52
N ALA A 363 14.57 10.97 14.18
CA ALA A 363 16.03 10.88 14.27
C ALA A 363 16.67 10.78 12.88
N TRP A 364 16.11 9.96 11.97
CA TRP A 364 16.56 9.85 10.59
C TRP A 364 16.40 11.16 9.79
N ALA A 365 15.31 11.89 10.01
CA ALA A 365 15.07 13.19 9.38
C ALA A 365 16.12 14.24 9.79
N LEU A 366 16.43 14.30 11.08
CA LEU A 366 17.45 15.18 11.62
C LEU A 366 18.85 14.76 11.17
N TYR A 367 19.13 13.46 11.12
CA TYR A 367 20.42 12.93 10.65
C TYR A 367 20.67 13.33 9.20
N SER A 368 19.66 13.14 8.34
CA SER A 368 19.74 13.42 6.90
C SER A 368 19.82 14.90 6.57
N SER A 369 19.40 15.77 7.49
CA SER A 369 19.58 17.23 7.40
C SER A 369 20.88 17.72 8.05
N GLY A 370 21.74 16.82 8.51
CA GLY A 370 23.03 17.16 9.14
C GLY A 370 22.95 17.61 10.61
N ARG A 371 21.77 17.54 11.23
CA ARG A 371 21.53 17.90 12.65
C ARG A 371 21.87 16.73 13.57
N TYR A 372 23.10 16.24 13.50
CA TYR A 372 23.56 15.00 14.13
C TYR A 372 23.33 14.93 15.64
N SER A 373 23.59 16.01 16.37
CA SER A 373 23.42 16.03 17.84
C SER A 373 21.95 15.87 18.23
N GLU A 374 21.05 16.49 17.48
CA GLU A 374 19.60 16.39 17.71
C GLU A 374 19.08 15.02 17.25
N ALA A 375 19.59 14.51 16.13
CA ALA A 375 19.29 13.16 15.68
C ALA A 375 19.66 12.11 16.74
N GLN A 376 20.83 12.22 17.39
CA GLN A 376 21.20 11.33 18.50
C GLN A 376 20.27 11.49 19.70
N HIS A 377 19.91 12.73 20.08
CA HIS A 377 18.94 12.99 21.16
C HIS A 377 17.60 12.29 20.89
N TRP A 378 17.03 12.46 19.70
CA TRP A 378 15.77 11.82 19.34
C TRP A 378 15.89 10.30 19.21
N LEU A 379 17.03 9.79 18.77
CA LEU A 379 17.32 8.35 18.78
C LEU A 379 17.40 7.79 20.21
N ASP A 380 17.84 8.60 21.17
CA ASP A 380 17.87 8.22 22.59
C ASP A 380 16.47 8.14 23.21
N LEU A 381 15.54 8.93 22.71
CA LEU A 381 14.12 8.89 23.08
C LEU A 381 13.32 7.82 22.34
N SER A 382 13.90 7.15 21.36
CA SER A 382 13.24 6.16 20.51
C SER A 382 13.26 4.74 21.08
N ALA A 383 12.35 3.89 20.62
CA ALA A 383 12.41 2.45 20.90
C ALA A 383 13.76 1.86 20.44
N LYS A 384 14.40 1.09 21.33
CA LYS A 384 15.76 0.56 21.14
C LYS A 384 15.80 -0.76 20.39
N ASP A 385 14.65 -1.39 20.22
CA ASP A 385 14.41 -2.61 19.45
C ASP A 385 13.78 -2.35 18.07
N ASP A 386 13.58 -1.08 17.70
CA ASP A 386 13.18 -0.71 16.34
C ASP A 386 14.35 -0.90 15.35
N PRO A 387 14.17 -1.61 14.23
CA PRO A 387 15.24 -1.83 13.26
C PRO A 387 15.82 -0.53 12.68
N MET A 388 14.98 0.50 12.50
CA MET A 388 15.44 1.79 11.97
C MET A 388 16.28 2.56 13.01
N SER A 389 15.92 2.49 14.29
CA SER A 389 16.76 2.97 15.40
C SER A 389 18.13 2.28 15.41
N LEU A 390 18.15 0.95 15.33
CA LEU A 390 19.39 0.16 15.36
C LEU A 390 20.30 0.52 14.17
N TRP A 391 19.72 0.63 12.96
CA TRP A 391 20.48 1.04 11.79
C TRP A 391 21.06 2.46 11.94
N LEU A 392 20.28 3.42 12.44
CA LEU A 392 20.79 4.77 12.66
C LEU A 392 21.89 4.81 13.71
N GLN A 393 21.74 4.04 14.79
CA GLN A 393 22.77 3.93 15.84
C GLN A 393 24.07 3.40 15.25
N ALA A 394 24.01 2.39 14.38
CA ALA A 394 25.19 1.89 13.69
C ALA A 394 25.90 2.96 12.85
N LYS A 395 25.15 3.88 12.22
CA LYS A 395 25.76 5.02 11.49
C LYS A 395 26.50 5.98 12.43
N PHE A 396 25.98 6.23 13.62
CA PHE A 396 26.68 7.02 14.64
C PHE A 396 27.93 6.31 15.17
N ASP A 397 27.85 4.99 15.38
CA ASP A 397 28.98 4.17 15.80
C ASP A 397 30.08 4.18 14.74
N LEU A 398 29.73 4.04 13.46
CA LEU A 398 30.65 4.20 12.34
C LEU A 398 31.34 5.58 12.35
N ARG A 399 30.56 6.65 12.51
CA ARG A 399 31.08 8.02 12.55
C ARG A 399 32.04 8.26 13.71
N SER A 400 31.86 7.54 14.82
CA SER A 400 32.73 7.59 16.00
C SER A 400 33.87 6.57 15.98
N GLY A 401 33.97 5.74 14.93
CA GLY A 401 35.01 4.72 14.78
C GLY A 401 34.77 3.44 15.61
N GLN A 402 33.57 3.24 16.15
CA GLN A 402 33.18 2.09 16.96
C GLN A 402 32.67 0.95 16.07
N LEU A 403 33.59 0.30 15.33
CA LEU A 403 33.23 -0.69 14.30
C LEU A 403 32.51 -1.94 14.86
N ASP A 404 32.93 -2.43 16.03
CA ASP A 404 32.30 -3.60 16.66
C ASP A 404 30.85 -3.32 17.06
N ALA A 405 30.59 -2.14 17.65
CA ALA A 405 29.24 -1.71 18.02
C ALA A 405 28.35 -1.49 16.78
N ALA A 406 28.90 -0.88 15.73
CA ALA A 406 28.20 -0.70 14.47
C ALA A 406 27.76 -2.06 13.87
N ASN A 407 28.66 -3.04 13.88
CA ASN A 407 28.39 -4.40 13.41
C ASN A 407 27.28 -5.09 14.20
N GLU A 408 27.29 -4.95 15.53
CA GLU A 408 26.27 -5.51 16.41
C GLU A 408 24.89 -4.92 16.09
N HIS A 409 24.79 -3.60 16.00
CA HIS A 409 23.54 -2.90 15.71
C HIS A 409 22.98 -3.23 14.32
N LEU A 410 23.82 -3.23 13.26
CA LEU A 410 23.38 -3.60 11.91
C LEU A 410 22.95 -5.06 11.83
N SER A 411 23.69 -5.98 12.45
CA SER A 411 23.33 -7.40 12.47
C SER A 411 21.97 -7.61 13.11
N LYS A 412 21.71 -6.92 14.23
CA LYS A 412 20.41 -6.98 14.91
C LYS A 412 19.28 -6.36 14.07
N ALA A 413 19.53 -5.23 13.41
CA ALA A 413 18.55 -4.61 12.52
C ALA A 413 18.16 -5.55 11.35
N ILE A 414 19.16 -6.17 10.71
CA ILE A 414 18.97 -7.15 9.63
C ILE A 414 18.14 -8.35 10.13
N GLN A 415 18.47 -8.90 11.30
CA GLN A 415 17.73 -10.01 11.89
C GLN A 415 16.25 -9.67 12.07
N LEU A 416 15.95 -8.54 12.70
CA LEU A 416 14.57 -8.12 12.95
C LEU A 416 13.77 -7.91 11.66
N ILE A 417 14.35 -7.21 10.67
CA ILE A 417 13.69 -6.97 9.38
C ILE A 417 13.47 -8.28 8.62
N SER A 418 14.43 -9.20 8.66
CA SER A 418 14.33 -10.50 8.00
C SER A 418 13.27 -11.43 8.62
N THR A 419 12.95 -11.24 9.90
CA THR A 419 11.91 -12.00 10.59
C THR A 419 10.51 -11.43 10.43
N GLU A 420 10.38 -10.12 10.21
CA GLU A 420 9.08 -9.44 10.10
C GLU A 420 8.51 -9.41 8.67
N GLN A 421 9.33 -9.64 7.64
CA GLN A 421 8.99 -9.37 6.25
C GLN A 421 9.54 -10.44 5.31
N ASP A 422 8.89 -10.64 4.14
CA ASP A 422 9.47 -11.36 3.01
C ASP A 422 10.79 -10.66 2.61
N TRP A 423 11.92 -11.21 3.05
CA TRP A 423 13.26 -10.69 2.77
C TRP A 423 13.59 -10.86 1.28
N ARG A 424 13.56 -9.76 0.53
CA ARG A 424 13.81 -9.70 -0.92
C ARG A 424 14.57 -8.41 -1.26
N PRO A 425 15.87 -8.31 -0.92
CA PRO A 425 16.66 -7.16 -1.28
C PRO A 425 16.70 -7.03 -2.81
N LEU A 426 16.36 -5.85 -3.34
CA LEU A 426 16.44 -5.60 -4.78
C LEU A 426 17.91 -5.59 -5.22
N SER A 427 18.16 -6.10 -6.43
CA SER A 427 19.44 -5.90 -7.09
C SER A 427 19.56 -4.43 -7.51
N PRO A 428 20.70 -3.74 -7.34
CA PRO A 428 20.86 -2.34 -7.76
C PRO A 428 20.78 -2.11 -9.28
N THR A 429 20.84 -3.18 -10.09
CA THR A 429 20.52 -3.14 -11.52
C THR A 429 19.04 -2.93 -11.79
N GLU A 430 18.19 -3.23 -10.81
CA GLU A 430 16.77 -2.88 -10.77
C GLU A 430 16.67 -1.49 -10.17
N THR A 431 17.12 -0.48 -10.91
CA THR A 431 16.78 0.90 -10.58
C THR A 431 15.25 0.99 -10.52
N PRO A 432 14.63 1.53 -9.45
CA PRO A 432 13.22 1.87 -9.47
C PRO A 432 13.04 3.05 -10.42
N ARG A 433 13.10 2.77 -11.72
CA ARG A 433 12.72 3.69 -12.78
C ARG A 433 11.20 3.70 -12.78
N TRP A 434 10.67 4.68 -12.05
CA TRP A 434 9.31 5.22 -12.19
C TRP A 434 8.21 4.21 -11.81
N TYR A 435 7.30 4.66 -10.94
CA TYR A 435 6.21 3.90 -10.30
C TYR A 435 6.64 3.09 -9.06
N SER A 436 6.60 3.79 -7.92
CA SER A 436 7.00 3.33 -6.59
C SER A 436 5.95 2.42 -5.94
N ASP A 437 5.92 1.16 -6.35
CA ASP A 437 5.18 0.15 -5.60
C ASP A 437 5.93 -0.22 -4.30
N ALA A 438 5.20 -0.34 -3.19
CA ALA A 438 5.73 -0.60 -1.85
C ALA A 438 6.79 -1.73 -1.74
N PRO A 439 6.67 -2.87 -2.46
CA PRO A 439 7.65 -3.95 -2.39
C PRO A 439 9.04 -3.55 -2.93
N GLN A 440 9.08 -2.69 -3.94
CA GLN A 440 10.35 -2.26 -4.55
C GLN A 440 11.13 -1.33 -3.61
N LEU A 441 10.44 -0.40 -2.95
CA LEU A 441 11.06 0.47 -1.95
C LEU A 441 11.58 -0.31 -0.74
N GLN A 442 10.84 -1.33 -0.32
CA GLN A 442 11.26 -2.22 0.76
C GLN A 442 12.52 -3.02 0.41
N GLY A 443 12.60 -3.59 -0.80
CA GLY A 443 13.80 -4.26 -1.27
C GLY A 443 14.99 -3.31 -1.46
N ALA A 444 14.76 -2.06 -1.88
CA ALA A 444 15.80 -1.04 -1.95
C ALA A 444 16.37 -0.66 -0.56
N THR A 445 15.49 -0.54 0.44
CA THR A 445 15.87 -0.31 1.85
C THR A 445 16.71 -1.46 2.40
N GLN A 446 16.31 -2.71 2.16
CA GLN A 446 17.10 -3.90 2.51
C GLN A 446 18.47 -3.89 1.81
N GLY A 447 18.52 -3.53 0.53
CA GLY A 447 19.77 -3.39 -0.23
C GLY A 447 20.72 -2.34 0.34
N ARG A 448 20.22 -1.17 0.75
CA ARG A 448 21.03 -0.11 1.39
C ARG A 448 21.61 -0.55 2.74
N MET A 449 20.79 -1.20 3.57
CA MET A 449 21.26 -1.70 4.87
C MET A 449 22.34 -2.78 4.70
N LEU A 450 22.21 -3.65 3.69
CA LEU A 450 23.24 -4.63 3.36
C LEU A 450 24.54 -3.97 2.85
N ALA A 451 24.44 -2.89 2.07
CA ALA A 451 25.61 -2.14 1.64
C ALA A 451 26.37 -1.53 2.82
N ASP A 452 25.65 -0.94 3.79
CA ASP A 452 26.24 -0.41 5.02
C ASP A 452 26.93 -1.52 5.85
N ALA A 453 26.33 -2.71 5.93
CA ALA A 453 26.95 -3.87 6.57
C ALA A 453 28.17 -4.40 5.79
N GLY A 454 28.14 -4.36 4.45
CA GLY A 454 29.25 -4.75 3.58
C GLY A 454 30.48 -3.85 3.73
N MET A 455 30.30 -2.56 4.04
CA MET A 455 31.40 -1.65 4.39
C MET A 455 32.16 -2.08 5.65
N LEU A 456 31.54 -2.84 6.56
CA LEU A 456 32.15 -3.33 7.80
C LEU A 456 32.89 -4.67 7.64
N ALA A 457 32.62 -5.40 6.55
CA ALA A 457 33.26 -6.70 6.29
C ALA A 457 34.62 -6.57 5.56
N LEU A 458 34.97 -5.36 5.12
CA LEU A 458 36.26 -5.00 4.51
C LEU A 458 37.19 -4.41 5.56
#